data_AF-A0A1I0YWL7-F1
#
_entry.id   AF-A0A1I0YWL7-F1
#
_cell.length_a   1.000
_cell.length_b   1.000
_cell.length_c   1.000
_cell.angle_alpha   90.00
_cell.angle_beta   90.00
_cell.angle_gamma   90.00
#
_symmetry.space_group_name_H-M   'P 1'
#
loop_
_entity.id
_entity.type
_entity.pdbx_description
1 polymer ?
#
loop_
_entity_poly.entity_id
_entity_poly.type
_entity_poly.pdbx_seq_one_letter_code
_entity_poly.pdbx_strand_id
1 'polypeptide(L)' 'MGRTGTALACLAVMDGLPARAAIAYVRTGYHRRAVETPWQRRYIEHFAKTGDG' A
#
# COMPACT_ATOMS: atom_id res chain seq x y z
N MET A 1 -4.74 -14.24 1.55
CA MET A 1 -3.67 -13.72 2.44
C MET A 1 -2.84 -12.69 1.69
N GLY A 2 -3.31 -11.44 1.59
CA GLY A 2 -2.64 -10.38 0.84
C GLY A 2 -3.54 -9.20 0.43
N ARG A 3 -4.85 -9.42 0.32
CA ARG A 3 -5.82 -8.37 -0.08
C ARG A 3 -6.07 -7.32 1.01
N THR A 4 -6.16 -7.73 2.28
CA THR A 4 -6.34 -6.80 3.41
C THR A 4 -5.16 -5.85 3.54
N GLY A 5 -3.93 -6.34 3.31
CA GLY A 5 -2.74 -5.49 3.31
C GLY A 5 -2.75 -4.49 2.15
N THR A 6 -3.24 -4.88 0.97
CA THR A 6 -3.41 -3.96 -0.17
C THR A 6 -4.50 -2.93 0.10
N ALA A 7 -5.64 -3.33 0.68
CA ALA A 7 -6.72 -2.39 1.02
C ALA A 7 -6.27 -1.34 2.06
N LEU A 8 -5.56 -1.77 3.11
CA LEU A 8 -4.98 -0.85 4.10
C LEU A 8 -3.94 0.08 3.48
N ALA A 9 -3.16 -0.40 2.50
CA ALA A 9 -2.21 0.45 1.79
C ALA A 9 -2.92 1.47 0.89
N CYS A 10 -4.01 1.09 0.21
CA CYS A 10 -4.86 2.01 -0.52
C CYS A 10 -5.50 3.06 0.40
N LEU A 11 -5.96 2.66 1.60
CA LEU A 11 -6.48 3.59 2.61
C LEU A 11 -5.41 4.58 3.07
N ALA A 12 -4.19 4.11 3.37
CA ALA A 12 -3.09 5.00 3.75
C ALA A 12 -2.69 5.96 2.60
N VAL A 13 -2.76 5.51 1.35
CA VAL A 13 -2.55 6.39 0.18
C VAL A 13 -3.64 7.45 0.08
N MET A 14 -4.91 7.09 0.30
CA MET A 14 -6.02 8.05 0.35
C MET A 14 -5.90 9.03 1.52
N ASP A 15 -5.25 8.63 2.61
CA ASP A 15 -4.91 9.47 3.77
C ASP A 15 -3.73 10.43 3.48
N GLY A 16 -3.19 10.42 2.25
CA GLY A 16 -2.09 11.28 1.80
C GLY A 16 -0.70 10.71 2.01
N LEU A 17 -0.56 9.45 2.45
CA LEU A 17 0.76 8.84 2.53
C LEU A 17 1.26 8.47 1.14
N PRO A 18 2.54 8.74 0.81
CA PRO A 18 3.13 8.22 -0.41
C PRO A 18 3.12 6.68 -0.39
N ALA A 19 2.90 6.04 -1.53
CA ALA A 19 2.75 4.58 -1.66
C ALA A 19 3.82 3.76 -0.91
N ARG A 20 5.08 4.21 -0.91
CA ARG A 20 6.16 3.54 -0.17
C ARG A 20 5.98 3.63 1.35
N ALA A 21 5.54 4.77 1.86
CA ALA A 21 5.24 4.96 3.28
C ALA A 21 4.00 4.17 3.70
N ALA A 22 2.96 4.14 2.86
CA ALA A 22 1.76 3.32 3.06
C ALA A 22 2.11 1.82 3.17
N ILE A 23 2.96 1.30 2.27
CA ILE A 23 3.41 -0.10 2.33
C ILE A 23 4.24 -0.37 3.58
N ALA A 24 5.14 0.54 3.96
CA ALA A 24 5.93 0.41 5.17
C ALA A 24 5.03 0.37 6.41
N TYR A 25 4.05 1.29 6.50
CA TYR A 25 3.08 1.38 7.59
C TYR A 25 2.28 0.08 7.78
N VAL A 26 1.75 -0.49 6.70
CA VAL A 26 1.00 -1.76 6.77
C VAL A 26 1.91 -2.94 7.11
N ARG A 27 3.16 -2.95 6.62
CA ARG A 27 4.14 -4.00 6.96
C ARG A 27 4.58 -3.94 8.42
N THR A 28 4.69 -2.75 9.00
CA THR A 28 5.09 -2.57 10.40
C THR A 28 3.93 -2.80 11.36
N GLY A 29 2.72 -2.37 11.01
CA GLY A 29 1.57 -2.38 11.92
C GLY A 29 0.63 -3.58 11.79
N TYR A 30 0.50 -4.18 10.60
CA TYR A 30 -0.52 -5.21 10.35
C TYR A 30 0.07 -6.60 10.15
N HIS A 31 0.90 -6.78 9.13
CA HIS A 31 1.48 -8.09 8.84
C HIS A 31 2.80 -7.92 8.09
N ARG A 32 3.87 -8.55 8.57
CA ARG A 32 5.22 -8.40 7.98
C ARG A 32 5.32 -8.86 6.51
N ARG A 33 4.39 -9.74 6.10
CA ARG A 33 4.18 -10.20 4.73
C ARG A 33 3.11 -9.43 3.95
N ALA A 34 2.59 -8.32 4.48
CA ALA A 34 1.70 -7.47 3.70
C ALA A 34 2.46 -6.92 2.50
N VAL A 35 1.85 -6.99 1.31
CA VAL A 35 2.48 -6.57 0.04
C VAL A 35 3.79 -7.33 -0.20
N GLU A 36 3.73 -8.66 -0.06
CA GLU A 36 4.90 -9.55 -0.23
C GLU A 36 5.42 -9.56 -1.67
N THR A 37 4.55 -9.26 -2.64
CA THR A 37 4.88 -9.38 -4.06
C THR A 37 5.23 -8.03 -4.70
N PRO A 38 6.27 -7.98 -5.56
CA PRO A 38 6.66 -6.76 -6.28
C PRO A 38 5.54 -6.14 -7.11
N TRP A 39 4.65 -6.97 -7.66
CA TRP A 39 3.54 -6.50 -8.49
C TRP A 39 2.45 -5.78 -7.67
N GLN A 40 2.17 -6.20 -6.43
CA GLN A 40 1.25 -5.50 -5.53
C GLN A 40 1.80 -4.13 -5.14
N ARG A 41 3.11 -4.03 -4.92
CA ARG A 41 3.77 -2.75 -4.66
C ARG A 41 3.64 -1.80 -5.85
N ARG A 42 3.84 -2.30 -7.07
CA ARG A 42 3.70 -1.53 -8.30
C ARG A 42 2.25 -1.09 -8.54
N TYR A 43 1.27 -1.93 -8.19
CA TYR A 43 -0.15 -1.58 -8.22
C TYR A 43 -0.48 -0.43 -7.26
N ILE A 44 0.03 -0.47 -6.02
CA ILE A 44 -0.18 0.60 -5.04
C ILE A 44 0.55 1.89 -5.45
N GLU A 45 1.77 1.79 -5.98
CA GLU A 45 2.50 2.95 -6.53
C GLU A 45 1.78 3.58 -7.72
N HIS A 46 1.13 2.77 -8.57
CA HIS A 46 0.29 3.29 -9.66
C HIS A 46 -1.00 3.93 -9.13
N PHE A 47 -1.66 3.30 -8.16
CA PHE A 47 -2.86 3.83 -7.53
C PHE A 47 -2.61 5.20 -6.87
N ALA A 48 -1.48 5.36 -6.18
CA ALA A 48 -1.09 6.66 -5.60
C ALA A 48 -0.89 7.74 -6.66
N LYS A 49 -0.30 7.40 -7.82
CA LYS A 49 -0.16 8.33 -8.94
C LYS A 49 -1.50 8.74 -9.57
N THR A 50 -2.55 7.93 -9.42
CA THR A 50 -3.89 8.24 -9.92
C THR A 50 -4.70 9.06 -8.90
N GLY A 51 -4.38 8.97 -7.61
CA GLY A 51 -5.03 9.73 -6.53
C GLY A 51 -4.53 11.16 -6.34
N ASP A 52 -3.36 11.51 -6.89
CA ASP A 52 -2.81 12.88 -6.96
C ASP A 52 -3.37 13.68 -8.16
N GLY A 53 -4.65 13.51 -8.48
CA GLY A 53 -5.36 14.23 -9.55
C GLY A 53 -6.41 15.18 -8.99
#